data_AF-A0A842U9X9-F1
#
_entry.id   AF-A0A842U9X9-F1
#
_cell.length_a   1.000
_cell.length_b   1.000
_cell.length_c   1.000
_cell.angle_alpha   90.00
_cell.angle_beta   90.00
_cell.angle_gamma   90.00
#
_symmetry.space_group_name_H-M   'P 1'
#
loop_
_entity.id
_entity.type
_entity.pdbx_description
1 polymer ?
#
loop_
_entity_poly.entity_id
_entity_poly.type
_entity_poly.pdbx_seq_one_letter_code
_entity_poly.pdbx_strand_id
1 'polypeptide(L)'
;MNLNFSEDLKKEITLNSGESKDFDVSLIPSLNGKGTFRINVEWLKLVEYKIKVQKVREQIEKSKLSEILGKYSLSYSVKPPVFEKDFLEEMTEPELDQLEKAIDSKKKILKTQKRQTKKSDEHKTDIEPSSNDNEEDLVEQNSRFDGDSTESNLNTTKGDNLDLDAEDAKSDFQLEEITLEKIEQDIIKLAKGLMRTGKTKKALTLIRELSDERKQLQLMDKMIMAYSSINFNRTIELINSITNEKKKQDLFKNISLLLAENNPKDAFKIASLIKDKKLREEILVYIFSKIINVDPQLAIKFLDIIQNYLLRITIVFVIFKKLIIQKDSTSLTTLLKKVINEFLSSEHVRSEEKEYNNKNYDILRDLILLLAEIDKPNSSHIIIEAISNQSLKEKVALDLFDDLYELVDEIRTKIEPTQIISQYYYLNQFKSDVNSKLEQFAKIGGNISSNIISGGFDCNILLVSLYKYNFNLFPLLDRTFTDLYYVQKKNLGYFLYPCSNYLDEREFNVLKATIDTISNQGASQTSISKILLNLDFIPYVGNPTIIIATTEDIFHNLKDKLTKCLNPKVDIFNEKNFFKGGKAFENLRQLFPHKDLKIVNLILSYEFINDYEIFKKAMNCLLI
;
A
#
# COMPACT_ATOMS: atom_id res chain seq x y z
N MET A 1 35.71 -44.02 10.13
CA MET A 1 36.97 -43.24 10.22
C MET A 1 36.77 -42.22 11.31
N ASN A 2 37.74 -42.08 12.19
CA ASN A 2 37.80 -40.98 13.14
C ASN A 2 38.67 -39.90 12.50
N LEU A 3 38.04 -38.78 12.20
CA LEU A 3 38.67 -37.62 11.60
C LEU A 3 38.95 -36.62 12.71
N ASN A 4 40.22 -36.34 12.95
CA ASN A 4 40.61 -35.37 13.98
C ASN A 4 41.28 -34.19 13.28
N PHE A 5 40.59 -33.04 13.33
CA PHE A 5 41.14 -31.77 12.90
C PHE A 5 41.98 -31.18 14.05
N SER A 6 43.09 -30.51 13.72
CA SER A 6 43.76 -29.64 14.70
C SER A 6 42.78 -28.58 15.21
N GLU A 7 42.96 -28.12 16.45
CA GLU A 7 42.13 -27.04 17.03
C GLU A 7 42.17 -25.75 16.19
N ASP A 8 43.23 -25.56 15.40
CA ASP A 8 43.40 -24.41 14.53
C ASP A 8 42.43 -24.39 13.34
N LEU A 9 42.01 -25.56 12.85
CA LEU A 9 40.98 -25.69 11.81
C LEU A 9 39.55 -25.47 12.33
N LYS A 10 39.36 -25.41 13.65
CA LYS A 10 38.07 -25.10 14.28
C LYS A 10 37.84 -23.60 14.46
N LYS A 11 38.85 -22.78 14.19
CA LYS A 11 38.79 -21.31 14.27
C LYS A 11 38.78 -20.72 12.87
N GLU A 12 38.37 -19.45 12.77
CA GLU A 12 38.52 -18.69 11.55
C GLU A 12 40.00 -18.56 11.18
N ILE A 13 40.34 -18.93 9.94
CA ILE A 13 41.70 -18.86 9.40
C ILE A 13 41.76 -17.66 8.46
N THR A 14 42.53 -16.66 8.85
CA THR A 14 42.85 -15.51 8.00
C THR A 14 44.18 -15.75 7.29
N LEU A 15 44.23 -15.54 5.97
CA LEU A 15 45.46 -15.63 5.16
C LEU A 15 45.71 -14.28 4.49
N ASN A 16 46.96 -13.81 4.53
CA ASN A 16 47.38 -12.65 3.74
C ASN A 16 47.66 -13.05 2.28
N SER A 17 47.72 -12.06 1.39
CA SER A 17 48.04 -12.32 -0.02
C SER A 17 49.42 -12.98 -0.15
N GLY A 18 49.46 -14.15 -0.80
CA GLY A 18 50.68 -14.95 -0.99
C GLY A 18 51.09 -15.80 0.23
N GLU A 19 50.35 -15.73 1.34
CA GLU A 19 50.60 -16.56 2.51
C GLU A 19 50.12 -17.99 2.26
N SER A 20 50.97 -18.98 2.59
CA SER A 20 50.61 -20.39 2.60
C SER A 20 50.57 -20.86 4.05
N LYS A 21 49.56 -21.68 4.39
CA LYS A 21 49.41 -22.25 5.73
C LYS A 21 49.15 -23.74 5.62
N ASP A 22 49.93 -24.50 6.37
CA ASP A 22 49.83 -25.94 6.43
C ASP A 22 48.87 -26.35 7.55
N PHE A 23 48.08 -27.40 7.29
CA PHE A 23 47.16 -27.95 8.27
C PHE A 23 47.35 -29.45 8.39
N ASP A 24 47.61 -29.89 9.62
CA ASP A 24 47.69 -31.30 9.93
C ASP A 24 46.29 -31.89 10.09
N VAL A 25 45.96 -32.85 9.22
CA VAL A 25 44.72 -33.64 9.31
C VAL A 25 45.11 -35.08 9.60
N SER A 26 44.64 -35.62 10.73
CA SER A 26 44.85 -37.03 11.07
C SER A 26 43.61 -37.84 10.77
N LEU A 27 43.78 -38.87 9.94
CA LEU A 27 42.75 -39.81 9.55
C LEU A 27 43.08 -41.16 10.16
N ILE A 28 42.35 -41.54 11.21
CA ILE A 28 42.50 -42.85 11.84
C ILE A 28 41.28 -43.69 11.46
N PRO A 29 41.45 -44.74 10.66
CA PRO A 29 40.33 -45.61 10.38
C PRO A 29 39.84 -46.40 11.58
N SER A 30 38.52 -46.59 11.65
CA SER A 30 37.85 -47.29 12.75
C SER A 30 37.55 -48.77 12.45
N LEU A 31 37.56 -49.18 11.18
CA LEU A 31 37.24 -50.54 10.70
C LEU A 31 38.00 -50.86 9.40
N ASN A 32 38.25 -52.15 9.12
CA ASN A 32 38.77 -52.62 7.83
C ASN A 32 37.78 -52.25 6.71
N GLY A 33 38.26 -51.62 5.63
CA GLY A 33 37.43 -51.26 4.49
C GLY A 33 37.97 -50.09 3.66
N LYS A 34 37.23 -49.78 2.59
CA LYS A 34 37.49 -48.64 1.72
C LYS A 34 36.84 -47.39 2.31
N GLY A 35 37.52 -46.25 2.32
CA GLY A 35 36.88 -44.99 2.64
C GLY A 35 37.39 -43.84 1.80
N THR A 36 36.57 -42.80 1.74
CA THR A 36 36.82 -41.60 0.96
C THR A 36 36.89 -40.39 1.87
N PHE A 37 37.86 -39.52 1.63
CA PHE A 37 37.99 -38.23 2.29
C PHE A 37 37.99 -37.15 1.22
N ARG A 38 37.15 -36.12 1.39
CA ARG A 38 36.99 -35.03 0.42
C ARG A 38 37.22 -33.69 1.11
N ILE A 39 38.09 -32.87 0.53
CA ILE A 39 38.29 -31.47 0.92
C ILE A 39 37.68 -30.60 -0.16
N ASN A 40 36.77 -29.70 0.23
CA ASN A 40 36.23 -28.65 -0.65
C ASN A 40 36.68 -27.29 -0.10
N VAL A 41 37.18 -26.43 -0.98
CA VAL A 41 37.49 -25.04 -0.66
C VAL A 41 36.57 -24.16 -1.49
N GLU A 42 35.80 -23.30 -0.82
CA GLU A 42 34.82 -22.41 -1.43
C GLU A 42 35.18 -20.94 -1.17
N TRP A 43 35.05 -20.11 -2.21
CA TRP A 43 35.08 -18.65 -2.07
C TRP A 43 33.68 -18.16 -1.76
N LEU A 44 33.50 -17.41 -0.68
CA LEU A 44 32.23 -16.75 -0.37
C LEU A 44 32.20 -15.36 -1.03
N LYS A 45 31.45 -15.22 -2.12
CA LYS A 45 31.36 -13.96 -2.86
C LYS A 45 30.17 -13.14 -2.33
N LEU A 46 30.43 -11.93 -1.87
CA LEU A 46 29.38 -10.95 -1.62
C LEU A 46 28.86 -10.42 -2.97
N VAL A 47 27.58 -10.58 -3.23
CA VAL A 47 26.92 -10.15 -4.46
C VAL A 47 25.90 -9.07 -4.11
N GLU A 48 26.11 -7.88 -4.65
CA GLU A 48 25.14 -6.80 -4.63
C GLU A 48 24.16 -6.97 -5.80
N TYR A 49 22.87 -6.83 -5.54
CA TYR A 49 21.83 -6.87 -6.56
C TYR A 49 20.78 -5.81 -6.29
N LYS A 50 20.22 -5.27 -7.38
CA LYS A 50 19.11 -4.30 -7.33
C LYS A 50 17.79 -5.04 -7.40
N ILE A 51 16.89 -4.70 -6.50
CA ILE A 51 15.50 -5.17 -6.50
C ILE A 51 14.59 -3.95 -6.49
N LYS A 52 13.54 -3.97 -7.34
CA LYS A 52 12.46 -2.97 -7.25
C LYS A 52 11.57 -3.32 -6.07
N VAL A 53 11.47 -2.43 -5.11
CA VAL A 53 10.58 -2.56 -3.95
C VAL A 53 9.53 -1.46 -4.01
N GLN A 54 8.30 -1.82 -3.62
CA GLN A 54 7.23 -0.85 -3.41
C GLN A 54 7.49 -0.11 -2.10
N LYS A 55 7.50 1.23 -2.14
CA LYS A 55 7.51 2.09 -0.96
C LYS A 55 6.29 3.00 -0.95
N VAL A 56 5.84 3.35 0.24
CA VAL A 56 4.82 4.38 0.43
C VAL A 56 5.48 5.74 0.24
N ARG A 57 4.86 6.61 -0.55
CA ARG A 57 5.35 7.97 -0.79
C ARG A 57 5.30 8.80 0.49
N GLU A 58 6.19 9.77 0.59
CA GLU A 58 6.15 10.75 1.69
C GLU A 58 5.04 11.79 1.50
N GLN A 59 4.71 12.12 0.25
CA GLN A 59 3.70 13.11 -0.13
C GLN A 59 3.01 12.73 -1.45
N ILE A 60 1.80 13.25 -1.66
CA ILE A 60 1.06 13.12 -2.93
C ILE A 60 1.69 14.05 -3.98
N GLU A 61 1.99 13.55 -5.18
CA GLU A 61 2.65 14.34 -6.25
C GLU A 61 1.77 15.46 -6.83
N LYS A 62 0.48 15.17 -7.04
CA LYS A 62 -0.49 16.10 -7.62
C LYS A 62 -1.74 16.12 -6.76
N SER A 63 -2.06 17.29 -6.22
CA SER A 63 -3.26 17.44 -5.38
C SER A 63 -4.53 17.16 -6.19
N LYS A 64 -5.38 16.29 -5.66
CA LYS A 64 -6.72 15.93 -6.16
C LYS A 64 -7.83 16.46 -5.26
N LEU A 65 -7.50 17.21 -4.20
CA LEU A 65 -8.45 17.86 -3.28
C LEU A 65 -9.61 18.56 -3.99
N SER A 66 -9.32 19.44 -4.95
CA SER A 66 -10.36 20.21 -5.65
C SER A 66 -11.27 19.33 -6.51
N GLU A 67 -10.69 18.30 -7.15
CA GLU A 67 -11.41 17.32 -7.95
C GLU A 67 -12.35 16.49 -7.07
N ILE A 68 -11.84 15.93 -5.96
CA ILE A 68 -12.62 15.12 -5.01
C ILE A 68 -13.74 15.94 -4.40
N LEU A 69 -13.42 17.10 -3.81
CA LEU A 69 -14.40 17.94 -3.13
C LEU A 69 -15.40 18.60 -4.09
N GLY A 70 -15.05 18.74 -5.38
CA GLY A 70 -15.93 19.26 -6.42
C GLY A 70 -17.10 18.33 -6.75
N LYS A 71 -16.96 17.02 -6.54
CA LYS A 71 -18.01 16.02 -6.78
C LYS A 71 -19.19 16.14 -5.83
N TYR A 72 -18.99 16.74 -4.65
CA TYR A 72 -19.96 16.73 -3.56
C TYR A 72 -20.47 18.15 -3.28
N SER A 73 -21.76 18.36 -3.52
CA SER A 73 -22.45 19.62 -3.23
C SER A 73 -23.83 19.38 -2.66
N LEU A 74 -24.29 20.30 -1.81
CA LEU A 74 -25.66 20.30 -1.30
C LEU A 74 -26.53 21.13 -2.23
N SER A 75 -27.67 20.57 -2.63
CA SER A 75 -28.72 21.28 -3.35
C SER A 75 -30.02 21.15 -2.58
N TYR A 76 -30.80 22.23 -2.57
CA TYR A 76 -32.11 22.28 -1.93
C TYR A 76 -32.99 23.29 -2.67
N SER A 77 -34.29 22.98 -2.74
CA SER A 77 -35.32 23.83 -3.35
C SER A 77 -36.12 24.64 -2.34
N VAL A 78 -36.02 24.31 -1.05
CA VAL A 78 -36.76 25.00 0.02
C VAL A 78 -36.24 26.43 0.21
N LYS A 79 -37.17 27.37 0.34
CA LYS A 79 -36.88 28.77 0.63
C LYS A 79 -37.45 29.12 2.00
N PRO A 80 -36.69 29.84 2.85
CA PRO A 80 -37.22 30.33 4.11
C PRO A 80 -38.40 31.28 3.84
N PRO A 81 -39.39 31.33 4.74
CA PRO A 81 -40.47 32.32 4.64
C PRO A 81 -39.88 33.73 4.78
N VAL A 82 -40.44 34.69 4.05
CA VAL A 82 -40.15 36.11 4.29
C VAL A 82 -40.74 36.47 5.65
N PHE A 83 -39.88 36.79 6.62
CA PHE A 83 -40.27 37.02 8.00
C PHE A 83 -39.53 38.23 8.59
N GLU A 84 -40.26 39.05 9.33
CA GLU A 84 -39.72 40.24 9.99
C GLU A 84 -39.04 39.87 11.31
N LYS A 85 -37.80 40.32 11.51
CA LYS A 85 -36.98 39.93 12.67
C LYS A 85 -37.55 40.39 14.01
N ASP A 86 -38.34 41.46 14.01
CA ASP A 86 -38.94 42.07 15.22
C ASP A 86 -40.47 42.08 15.15
N PHE A 87 -41.05 40.99 14.66
CA PHE A 87 -42.51 40.89 14.50
C PHE A 87 -43.29 41.04 15.81
N LEU A 88 -42.70 40.64 16.96
CA LEU A 88 -43.30 40.74 18.29
C LEU A 88 -42.84 41.99 19.04
N GLU A 89 -43.80 42.69 19.62
CA GLU A 89 -43.57 43.97 20.27
C GLU A 89 -43.05 43.84 21.70
N GLU A 90 -42.08 44.66 22.03
CA GLU A 90 -41.57 44.79 23.39
C GLU A 90 -42.46 45.71 24.20
N MET A 91 -43.05 45.17 25.27
CA MET A 91 -43.94 45.89 26.16
C MET A 91 -43.76 45.38 27.59
N THR A 92 -43.79 46.30 28.55
CA THR A 92 -43.81 45.99 29.97
C THR A 92 -45.22 45.58 30.43
N GLU A 93 -45.31 44.86 31.55
CA GLU A 93 -46.61 44.48 32.13
C GLU A 93 -47.57 45.67 32.36
N PRO A 94 -47.12 46.83 32.88
CA PRO A 94 -47.96 48.02 32.99
C PRO A 94 -48.46 48.56 31.64
N GLU A 95 -47.64 48.53 30.59
CA GLU A 95 -48.04 48.97 29.25
C GLU A 95 -49.07 48.04 28.62
N LEU A 96 -48.95 46.72 28.85
CA LEU A 96 -49.93 45.73 28.42
C LEU A 96 -51.28 45.97 29.10
N ASP A 97 -51.30 46.19 30.42
CA ASP A 97 -52.51 46.46 31.18
C ASP A 97 -53.17 47.79 30.78
N GLN A 98 -52.38 48.83 30.50
CA GLN A 98 -52.88 50.11 30.00
C GLN A 98 -53.52 49.97 28.62
N LEU A 99 -52.86 49.26 27.70
CA LEU A 99 -53.37 49.05 26.35
C LEU A 99 -54.65 48.20 26.34
N GLU A 100 -54.72 47.17 27.19
CA GLU A 100 -55.95 46.37 27.36
C GLU A 100 -57.14 47.22 27.85
N LYS A 101 -56.93 48.07 28.87
CA LYS A 101 -57.95 49.00 29.36
C LYS A 101 -58.37 50.03 28.29
N ALA A 102 -57.42 50.49 27.48
CA ALA A 102 -57.68 51.40 26.37
C ALA A 102 -58.55 50.74 25.30
N ILE A 103 -58.25 49.49 24.91
CA ILE A 103 -59.05 48.71 23.96
C ILE A 103 -60.48 48.52 24.46
N ASP A 104 -60.67 48.13 25.72
CA ASP A 104 -62.00 47.95 26.31
C ASP A 104 -62.81 49.25 26.33
N SER A 105 -62.14 50.37 26.64
CA SER A 105 -62.76 51.70 26.61
C SER A 105 -63.17 52.09 25.19
N LYS A 106 -62.29 51.89 24.19
CA LYS A 106 -62.59 52.13 22.77
C LYS A 106 -63.73 51.24 22.26
N LYS A 107 -63.77 49.95 22.65
CA LYS A 107 -64.87 49.02 22.33
C LYS A 107 -66.22 49.50 22.91
N LYS A 108 -66.23 50.05 24.13
CA LYS A 108 -67.43 50.63 24.76
C LYS A 108 -67.90 51.87 24.00
N ILE A 109 -66.98 52.77 23.64
CA ILE A 109 -67.30 54.00 22.89
C ILE A 109 -67.88 53.64 21.52
N LEU A 110 -67.25 52.71 20.77
CA LEU A 110 -67.75 52.26 19.47
C LEU A 110 -69.15 51.62 19.55
N LYS A 111 -69.44 50.86 20.62
CA LYS A 111 -70.79 50.30 20.86
C LYS A 111 -71.82 51.41 21.12
N THR A 112 -71.45 52.46 21.84
CA THR A 112 -72.32 53.61 22.10
C THR A 112 -72.56 54.43 20.83
N GLN A 113 -71.52 54.67 20.02
CA GLN A 113 -71.64 55.33 18.71
C GLN A 113 -72.57 54.55 17.77
N LYS A 114 -72.43 53.22 17.67
CA LYS A 114 -73.33 52.35 16.89
C LYS A 114 -74.79 52.34 17.37
N ARG A 115 -75.03 52.59 18.66
CA ARG A 115 -76.38 52.71 19.24
C ARG A 115 -76.99 54.08 18.98
N GLN A 116 -76.18 55.12 18.87
CA GLN A 116 -76.63 56.48 18.53
C GLN A 116 -76.95 56.60 17.04
N THR A 117 -76.17 55.98 16.15
CA THR A 117 -76.48 55.93 14.71
C THR A 117 -77.71 55.07 14.38
N LYS A 118 -77.94 53.94 15.09
CA LYS A 118 -79.20 53.17 14.96
C LYS A 118 -80.44 53.93 15.43
N LYS A 119 -80.32 54.78 16.46
CA LYS A 119 -81.43 55.64 16.92
C LYS A 119 -81.72 56.82 16.01
N SER A 120 -80.75 57.30 15.22
CA SER A 120 -80.99 58.31 14.19
C SER A 120 -81.62 57.74 12.92
N ASP A 121 -81.42 56.45 12.62
CA ASP A 121 -82.09 55.77 11.49
C ASP A 121 -83.53 55.32 11.84
N GLU A 122 -83.82 54.96 13.11
CA GLU A 122 -85.19 54.70 13.60
C GLU A 122 -86.05 55.98 13.77
N HIS A 123 -85.50 57.16 13.47
CA HIS A 123 -86.23 58.43 13.40
C HIS A 123 -86.35 59.01 11.97
N LYS A 124 -86.17 58.17 10.95
CA LYS A 124 -86.58 58.45 9.56
C LYS A 124 -87.35 57.27 8.96
N THR A 125 -88.49 56.93 9.54
CA THR A 125 -89.55 56.19 8.85
C THR A 125 -90.87 56.89 9.13
N ASP A 126 -91.15 57.90 8.31
CA ASP A 126 -92.48 58.36 7.91
C ASP A 126 -92.28 59.34 6.75
N ILE A 127 -92.24 58.79 5.53
CA ILE A 127 -92.82 59.33 4.28
C ILE A 127 -92.78 58.16 3.28
N GLU A 128 -93.98 57.76 2.86
CA GLU A 128 -94.27 56.74 1.86
C GLU A 128 -93.83 57.13 0.43
N PRO A 129 -93.84 56.18 -0.52
CA PRO A 129 -93.03 56.20 -1.72
C PRO A 129 -93.72 56.88 -2.92
N SER A 130 -92.92 57.40 -3.85
CA SER A 130 -93.37 57.69 -5.22
C SER A 130 -92.33 57.27 -6.26
N SER A 131 -92.61 56.16 -6.92
CA SER A 131 -92.56 55.93 -8.38
C SER A 131 -91.60 56.78 -9.23
N ASN A 132 -90.64 56.14 -9.90
CA ASN A 132 -90.62 55.90 -11.36
C ASN A 132 -89.21 55.53 -11.85
N ASP A 133 -89.14 54.35 -12.48
CA ASP A 133 -88.67 54.04 -13.83
C ASP A 133 -87.46 54.76 -14.48
N ASN A 134 -86.75 53.91 -15.21
CA ASN A 134 -85.79 54.09 -16.32
C ASN A 134 -84.31 53.96 -15.93
N GLU A 135 -83.65 52.84 -16.25
CA GLU A 135 -83.15 52.38 -17.57
C GLU A 135 -82.09 53.30 -18.19
N GLU A 136 -80.92 52.69 -18.43
CA GLU A 136 -79.97 52.85 -19.54
C GLU A 136 -78.50 53.14 -19.17
N ASP A 137 -77.71 52.09 -19.40
CA ASP A 137 -76.44 51.98 -20.14
C ASP A 137 -75.55 53.20 -20.40
N LEU A 138 -74.23 52.92 -20.28
CA LEU A 138 -73.08 53.22 -21.16
C LEU A 138 -71.83 53.47 -20.29
N VAL A 139 -70.83 52.58 -20.24
CA VAL A 139 -69.78 52.27 -21.25
C VAL A 139 -68.75 53.40 -21.42
N GLU A 140 -67.48 53.02 -21.18
CA GLU A 140 -66.22 53.65 -21.64
C GLU A 140 -65.83 55.01 -21.01
N GLN A 141 -64.56 55.37 -20.76
CA GLN A 141 -63.27 54.93 -21.32
C GLN A 141 -62.09 55.49 -20.47
N ASN A 142 -61.01 54.70 -20.38
CA ASN A 142 -59.56 55.04 -20.36
C ASN A 142 -59.03 56.48 -20.13
N SER A 143 -57.99 56.59 -19.29
CA SER A 143 -56.61 57.04 -19.62
C SER A 143 -55.81 57.26 -18.32
N ARG A 144 -54.78 56.46 -17.98
CA ARG A 144 -53.35 56.63 -18.33
C ARG A 144 -52.89 58.09 -18.46
N PHE A 145 -52.04 58.54 -17.54
CA PHE A 145 -50.81 59.25 -17.89
C PHE A 145 -49.77 59.17 -16.76
N ASP A 146 -48.57 58.73 -17.13
CA ASP A 146 -47.31 58.81 -16.38
C ASP A 146 -46.82 60.26 -16.29
N GLY A 147 -45.96 60.59 -15.33
CA GLY A 147 -45.31 61.91 -15.33
C GLY A 147 -44.42 62.16 -14.13
N ASP A 148 -43.18 61.74 -14.28
CA ASP A 148 -42.07 61.76 -13.34
C ASP A 148 -41.46 63.17 -13.11
N SER A 149 -40.73 63.28 -12.00
CA SER A 149 -39.51 64.06 -11.77
C SER A 149 -39.55 65.60 -11.59
N THR A 150 -39.00 66.03 -10.45
CA THR A 150 -37.80 66.89 -10.24
C THR A 150 -37.98 67.78 -8.99
N GLU A 151 -37.15 67.58 -7.96
CA GLU A 151 -36.04 68.47 -7.53
C GLU A 151 -36.51 69.88 -7.10
N SER A 152 -36.05 70.53 -6.05
CA SER A 152 -34.96 70.33 -5.10
C SER A 152 -35.09 71.39 -3.98
N ASN A 153 -34.52 71.07 -2.81
CA ASN A 153 -33.87 71.93 -1.81
C ASN A 153 -34.07 73.47 -1.87
N LEU A 154 -34.43 74.10 -0.74
CA LEU A 154 -33.44 74.72 0.19
C LEU A 154 -34.11 75.46 1.36
N ASN A 155 -33.42 75.34 2.50
CA ASN A 155 -33.61 76.04 3.77
C ASN A 155 -33.71 77.57 3.64
N THR A 156 -34.38 78.23 4.59
CA THR A 156 -33.75 79.24 5.44
C THR A 156 -34.59 79.60 6.68
N THR A 157 -33.85 80.06 7.68
CA THR A 157 -34.09 80.24 9.11
C THR A 157 -34.69 81.58 9.54
N LYS A 158 -35.43 81.52 10.67
CA LYS A 158 -35.45 82.40 11.88
C LYS A 158 -35.76 83.91 11.81
N GLY A 159 -36.53 84.33 12.82
CA GLY A 159 -36.51 85.65 13.49
C GLY A 159 -37.89 86.31 13.47
N ASP A 160 -38.75 86.20 14.48
CA ASP A 160 -38.75 86.77 15.85
C ASP A 160 -39.59 88.07 15.96
N ASN A 161 -40.33 88.13 17.08
CA ASN A 161 -41.07 89.25 17.72
C ASN A 161 -42.51 89.48 17.24
N LEU A 162 -43.57 89.28 18.04
CA LEU A 162 -43.96 89.75 19.39
C LEU A 162 -45.14 90.72 19.22
N ASP A 163 -46.32 90.31 19.70
CA ASP A 163 -47.28 91.08 20.52
C ASP A 163 -48.61 90.31 20.49
N LEU A 164 -48.98 89.67 21.61
CA LEU A 164 -49.98 90.17 22.57
C LEU A 164 -51.32 90.44 21.88
N ASP A 165 -52.25 89.48 22.00
CA ASP A 165 -53.45 89.72 22.81
C ASP A 165 -54.20 88.42 23.08
N ALA A 166 -54.71 88.34 24.30
CA ALA A 166 -55.53 87.27 24.82
C ALA A 166 -56.92 87.30 24.16
N GLU A 167 -57.45 86.13 23.80
CA GLU A 167 -58.79 85.68 24.20
C GLU A 167 -59.11 84.31 23.58
N ASP A 168 -59.93 83.57 24.31
CA ASP A 168 -60.76 82.46 23.87
C ASP A 168 -60.14 81.06 23.71
N ALA A 169 -60.18 80.39 24.86
CA ALA A 169 -60.47 78.98 24.99
C ALA A 169 -61.59 78.50 24.04
N LYS A 170 -61.19 77.83 22.96
CA LYS A 170 -61.90 76.69 22.39
C LYS A 170 -60.89 75.61 22.05
N SER A 171 -60.63 74.72 23.01
CA SER A 171 -60.09 73.41 22.70
C SER A 171 -61.16 72.66 21.89
N ASP A 172 -61.04 72.71 20.57
CA ASP A 172 -61.67 71.75 19.70
C ASP A 172 -61.12 70.36 20.06
N PHE A 173 -61.83 69.70 20.96
CA PHE A 173 -61.82 68.25 21.11
C PHE A 173 -62.35 67.69 19.79
N GLN A 174 -61.49 67.55 18.79
CA GLN A 174 -61.70 66.53 17.77
C GLN A 174 -61.64 65.19 18.50
N LEU A 175 -62.81 64.70 18.92
CA LEU A 175 -62.99 63.31 19.32
C LEU A 175 -62.56 62.48 18.11
N GLU A 176 -61.34 61.95 18.15
CA GLU A 176 -60.85 61.01 17.16
C GLU A 176 -61.94 59.97 16.91
N GLU A 177 -62.42 59.88 15.66
CA GLU A 177 -63.40 58.87 15.31
C GLU A 177 -62.76 57.49 15.52
N ILE A 178 -63.28 56.76 16.51
CA ILE A 178 -62.81 55.42 16.86
C ILE A 178 -63.41 54.47 15.82
N THR A 179 -62.57 53.99 14.90
CA THR A 179 -62.98 52.98 13.92
C THR A 179 -62.70 51.57 14.43
N LEU A 180 -63.41 50.58 13.88
CA LEU A 180 -63.13 49.16 14.15
C LEU A 180 -61.67 48.82 13.81
N GLU A 181 -61.15 49.36 12.72
CA GLU A 181 -59.78 49.15 12.26
C GLU A 181 -58.74 49.64 13.29
N LYS A 182 -58.92 50.82 13.90
CA LYS A 182 -58.04 51.31 14.97
C LYS A 182 -58.04 50.39 16.19
N ILE A 183 -59.22 49.86 16.58
CA ILE A 183 -59.32 48.89 17.67
C ILE A 183 -58.61 47.58 17.31
N GLU A 184 -58.76 47.10 16.08
CA GLU A 184 -58.09 45.89 15.60
C GLU A 184 -56.57 46.05 15.59
N GLN A 185 -56.03 47.21 15.21
CA GLN A 185 -54.59 47.49 15.30
C GLN A 185 -54.08 47.45 16.75
N ASP A 186 -54.81 48.04 17.70
CA ASP A 186 -54.47 47.96 19.12
C ASP A 186 -54.54 46.52 19.65
N ILE A 187 -55.53 45.73 19.21
CA ILE A 187 -55.62 44.30 19.54
C ILE A 187 -54.41 43.53 19.01
N ILE A 188 -53.99 43.77 17.77
CA ILE A 188 -52.80 43.15 17.18
C ILE A 188 -51.55 43.53 17.99
N LYS A 189 -51.42 44.81 18.32
CA LYS A 189 -50.33 45.36 19.14
C LYS A 189 -50.24 44.67 20.50
N LEU A 190 -51.36 44.63 21.22
CA LEU A 190 -51.47 43.98 22.53
C LEU A 190 -51.17 42.48 22.45
N ALA A 191 -51.71 41.79 21.44
CA ALA A 191 -51.48 40.37 21.25
C ALA A 191 -50.01 40.05 20.96
N LYS A 192 -49.32 40.86 20.15
CA LYS A 192 -47.87 40.75 19.92
C LYS A 192 -47.07 40.90 21.22
N GLY A 193 -47.39 41.92 22.02
CA GLY A 193 -46.75 42.13 23.33
C GLY A 193 -46.99 40.98 24.31
N LEU A 194 -48.23 40.52 24.44
CA LEU A 194 -48.60 39.36 25.28
C LEU A 194 -47.92 38.06 24.82
N MET A 195 -47.75 37.86 23.52
CA MET A 195 -47.05 36.69 23.00
C MET A 195 -45.57 36.73 23.40
N ARG A 196 -44.91 37.90 23.29
CA ARG A 196 -43.51 38.09 23.68
C ARG A 196 -43.27 37.80 25.16
N THR A 197 -44.19 38.21 26.05
CA THR A 197 -44.11 37.96 27.50
C THR A 197 -44.51 36.56 27.93
N GLY A 198 -44.85 35.67 27.00
CA GLY A 198 -45.19 34.26 27.26
C GLY A 198 -46.66 34.02 27.65
N LYS A 199 -47.52 35.05 27.63
CA LYS A 199 -48.97 34.94 27.82
C LYS A 199 -49.69 34.43 26.55
N THR A 200 -49.18 33.34 25.98
CA THR A 200 -49.51 32.87 24.63
C THR A 200 -51.00 32.54 24.43
N LYS A 201 -51.66 31.95 25.43
CA LYS A 201 -53.10 31.64 25.36
C LYS A 201 -53.94 32.92 25.23
N LYS A 202 -53.63 33.95 26.02
CA LYS A 202 -54.35 35.23 26.01
C LYS A 202 -54.13 35.95 24.68
N ALA A 203 -52.89 35.97 24.20
CA ALA A 203 -52.53 36.52 22.89
C ALA A 203 -53.32 35.87 21.74
N LEU A 204 -53.36 34.53 21.68
CA LEU A 204 -54.07 33.82 20.61
C LEU A 204 -55.61 33.96 20.72
N THR A 205 -56.16 34.12 21.92
CA THR A 205 -57.59 34.42 22.09
C THR A 205 -57.93 35.82 21.58
N LEU A 206 -57.10 36.82 21.87
CA LEU A 206 -57.31 38.19 21.38
C LEU A 206 -57.30 38.27 19.85
N ILE A 207 -56.43 37.51 19.17
CA ILE A 207 -56.41 37.48 17.71
C ILE A 207 -57.73 36.94 17.12
N ARG A 208 -58.43 36.04 17.82
CA ARG A 208 -59.74 35.53 17.35
C ARG A 208 -60.85 36.57 17.41
N GLU A 209 -60.63 37.73 18.05
CA GLU A 209 -61.60 38.83 18.12
C GLU A 209 -61.58 39.72 16.87
N LEU A 210 -60.59 39.57 15.98
CA LEU A 210 -60.51 40.32 14.72
C LEU A 210 -61.66 39.91 13.78
N SER A 211 -62.12 40.82 12.93
CA SER A 211 -63.27 40.54 12.04
C SER A 211 -62.96 39.62 10.85
N ASP A 212 -61.72 39.63 10.34
CA ASP A 212 -61.31 38.87 9.14
C ASP A 212 -60.60 37.55 9.51
N GLU A 213 -61.28 36.43 9.26
CA GLU A 213 -60.79 35.07 9.53
C GLU A 213 -59.44 34.75 8.84
N ARG A 214 -59.22 35.27 7.62
CA ARG A 214 -57.94 35.05 6.91
C ARG A 214 -56.81 35.81 7.60
N LYS A 215 -57.06 37.06 8.02
CA LYS A 215 -56.09 37.84 8.82
C LYS A 215 -55.81 37.16 10.15
N GLN A 216 -56.82 36.63 10.84
CA GLN A 216 -56.64 35.87 12.09
C GLN A 216 -55.65 34.72 11.90
N LEU A 217 -55.90 33.86 10.91
CA LEU A 217 -55.09 32.66 10.66
C LEU A 217 -53.65 33.01 10.29
N GLN A 218 -53.45 33.99 9.41
CA GLN A 218 -52.11 34.44 9.00
C GLN A 218 -51.34 35.05 10.17
N LEU A 219 -52.02 35.83 11.02
CA LEU A 219 -51.39 36.51 12.15
C LEU A 219 -51.03 35.50 13.25
N MET A 220 -51.91 34.53 13.55
CA MET A 220 -51.60 33.43 14.46
C MET A 220 -50.33 32.69 14.02
N ASP A 221 -50.22 32.38 12.73
CA ASP A 221 -49.06 31.66 12.20
C ASP A 221 -47.78 32.47 12.33
N LYS A 222 -47.83 33.77 11.99
CA LYS A 222 -46.69 34.68 12.16
C LYS A 222 -46.29 34.84 13.62
N MET A 223 -47.25 34.93 14.55
CA MET A 223 -46.97 35.03 15.98
C MET A 223 -46.31 33.76 16.52
N ILE A 224 -46.83 32.57 16.14
CA ILE A 224 -46.23 31.29 16.52
C ILE A 224 -44.80 31.18 15.95
N MET A 225 -44.60 31.58 14.68
CA MET A 225 -43.28 31.60 14.06
C MET A 225 -42.31 32.54 14.77
N ALA A 226 -42.70 33.78 15.09
CA ALA A 226 -41.83 34.70 15.84
C ALA A 226 -41.49 34.17 17.23
N TYR A 227 -42.50 33.62 17.92
CA TYR A 227 -42.34 33.11 19.28
C TYR A 227 -41.41 31.89 19.35
N SER A 228 -41.21 31.17 18.24
CA SER A 228 -40.27 30.05 18.16
C SER A 228 -38.83 30.41 18.52
N SER A 229 -38.41 31.64 18.23
CA SER A 229 -37.09 32.18 18.56
C SER A 229 -36.97 32.61 20.03
N ILE A 230 -38.09 32.78 20.74
CA ILE A 230 -38.13 33.20 22.15
C ILE A 230 -38.26 31.98 23.06
N ASN A 231 -39.22 31.09 22.77
CA ASN A 231 -39.47 29.90 23.58
C ASN A 231 -39.87 28.70 22.70
N PHE A 232 -38.86 27.91 22.34
CA PHE A 232 -38.99 26.75 21.48
C PHE A 232 -39.97 25.69 22.02
N ASN A 233 -39.79 25.27 23.28
CA ASN A 233 -40.60 24.19 23.86
C ASN A 233 -42.09 24.55 23.88
N ARG A 234 -42.41 25.76 24.32
CA ARG A 234 -43.79 26.24 24.35
C ARG A 234 -44.37 26.40 22.94
N THR A 235 -43.55 26.74 21.95
CA THR A 235 -43.96 26.79 20.55
C THR A 235 -44.37 25.42 20.02
N ILE A 236 -43.63 24.36 20.36
CA ILE A 236 -44.00 22.98 20.00
C ILE A 236 -45.34 22.58 20.63
N GLU A 237 -45.58 22.91 21.89
CA GLU A 237 -46.88 22.68 22.55
C GLU A 237 -48.03 23.40 21.82
N LEU A 238 -47.82 24.66 21.44
CA LEU A 238 -48.81 25.44 20.68
C LEU A 238 -49.12 24.80 19.34
N ILE A 239 -48.10 24.41 18.58
CA ILE A 239 -48.29 23.75 17.28
C ILE A 239 -48.99 22.40 17.44
N ASN A 240 -48.66 21.64 18.50
CA ASN A 240 -49.32 20.37 18.79
C ASN A 240 -50.80 20.51 19.17
N SER A 241 -51.22 21.68 19.67
CA SER A 241 -52.63 21.97 19.94
C SER A 241 -53.46 22.29 18.68
N ILE A 242 -52.83 22.45 17.52
CA ILE A 242 -53.52 22.72 16.25
C ILE A 242 -54.09 21.41 15.68
N THR A 243 -55.41 21.36 15.49
CA THR A 243 -56.12 20.19 14.96
C THR A 243 -55.86 19.94 13.47
N ASN A 244 -55.64 21.00 12.68
CA ASN A 244 -55.37 20.87 11.25
C ASN A 244 -53.93 20.40 11.00
N GLU A 245 -53.80 19.14 10.58
CA GLU A 245 -52.49 18.51 10.36
C GLU A 245 -51.67 19.18 9.24
N LYS A 246 -52.30 19.62 8.14
CA LYS A 246 -51.57 20.29 7.05
C LYS A 246 -50.93 21.58 7.56
N LYS A 247 -51.72 22.39 8.27
CA LYS A 247 -51.26 23.63 8.89
C LYS A 247 -50.14 23.38 9.91
N LYS A 248 -50.27 22.32 10.71
CA LYS A 248 -49.24 21.87 11.65
C LYS A 248 -47.91 21.55 10.96
N GLN A 249 -47.95 20.80 9.87
CA GLN A 249 -46.75 20.44 9.09
C GLN A 249 -46.14 21.68 8.39
N ASP A 250 -46.96 22.58 7.87
CA ASP A 250 -46.50 23.85 7.28
C ASP A 250 -45.77 24.74 8.31
N LEU A 251 -46.28 24.81 9.55
CA LEU A 251 -45.63 25.53 10.65
C LEU A 251 -44.30 24.88 11.05
N PHE A 252 -44.24 23.54 11.17
CA PHE A 252 -42.98 22.85 11.42
C PHE A 252 -41.93 23.16 10.35
N LYS A 253 -42.32 23.11 9.06
CA LYS A 253 -41.45 23.48 7.95
C LYS A 253 -40.94 24.91 8.07
N ASN A 254 -41.84 25.88 8.18
CA ASN A 254 -41.49 27.30 8.15
C ASN A 254 -40.60 27.69 9.32
N ILE A 255 -40.89 27.17 10.52
CA ILE A 255 -40.08 27.42 11.71
C ILE A 255 -38.71 26.75 11.59
N SER A 256 -38.64 25.52 11.06
CA SER A 256 -37.34 24.85 10.83
C SER A 256 -36.44 25.69 9.93
N LEU A 257 -36.98 26.25 8.85
CA LEU A 257 -36.25 27.10 7.92
C LEU A 257 -35.86 28.46 8.54
N LEU A 258 -36.74 29.04 9.35
CA LEU A 258 -36.50 30.31 10.06
C LEU A 258 -35.38 30.17 11.10
N LEU A 259 -35.39 29.08 11.87
CA LEU A 259 -34.42 28.83 12.93
C LEU A 259 -33.07 28.37 12.41
N ALA A 260 -32.97 27.91 11.15
CA ALA A 260 -31.75 27.30 10.60
C ALA A 260 -30.49 28.17 10.73
N GLU A 261 -30.61 29.49 10.62
CA GLU A 261 -29.47 30.41 10.65
C GLU A 261 -29.07 30.81 12.08
N ASN A 262 -30.04 31.04 12.97
CA ASN A 262 -29.79 31.62 14.29
C ASN A 262 -29.86 30.60 15.43
N ASN A 263 -30.60 29.51 15.26
CA ASN A 263 -30.75 28.44 16.25
C ASN A 263 -30.89 27.06 15.58
N PRO A 264 -29.79 26.56 14.98
CA PRO A 264 -29.82 25.33 14.19
C PRO A 264 -30.16 24.08 15.03
N LYS A 265 -29.84 24.07 16.33
CA LYS A 265 -30.16 22.95 17.23
C LYS A 265 -31.67 22.72 17.30
N ASP A 266 -32.42 23.80 17.47
CA ASP A 266 -33.87 23.74 17.54
C ASP A 266 -34.49 23.55 16.16
N ALA A 267 -33.87 24.08 15.09
CA ALA A 267 -34.23 23.77 13.71
C ALA A 267 -34.17 22.27 13.40
N PHE A 268 -33.15 21.56 13.85
CA PHE A 268 -33.06 20.09 13.69
C PHE A 268 -34.16 19.36 14.44
N LYS A 269 -34.44 19.77 15.69
CA LYS A 269 -35.52 19.17 16.50
C LYS A 269 -36.87 19.34 15.83
N ILE A 270 -37.22 20.54 15.38
CA ILE A 270 -38.54 20.76 14.75
C ILE A 270 -38.64 20.11 13.38
N ALA A 271 -37.56 20.06 12.60
CA ALA A 271 -37.54 19.36 11.32
C ALA A 271 -37.80 17.85 11.48
N SER A 272 -37.34 17.25 12.59
CA SER A 272 -37.60 15.83 12.89
C SER A 272 -39.08 15.50 13.10
N LEU A 273 -39.91 16.50 13.43
CA LEU A 273 -41.36 16.33 13.61
C LEU A 273 -42.14 16.34 12.29
N ILE A 274 -41.47 16.63 11.17
CA ILE A 274 -42.07 16.65 9.84
C ILE A 274 -42.30 15.20 9.36
N LYS A 275 -43.56 14.89 9.01
CA LYS A 275 -43.97 13.54 8.63
C LYS A 275 -43.48 13.13 7.24
N ASP A 276 -43.55 14.05 6.28
CA ASP A 276 -43.06 13.82 4.92
C ASP A 276 -41.54 13.65 4.95
N LYS A 277 -41.08 12.44 4.63
CA LYS A 277 -39.65 12.08 4.65
C LYS A 277 -38.83 12.90 3.65
N LYS A 278 -39.34 13.10 2.43
CA LYS A 278 -38.61 13.79 1.37
C LYS A 278 -38.46 15.28 1.72
N LEU A 279 -39.56 15.91 2.12
CA LEU A 279 -39.55 17.30 2.58
C LEU A 279 -38.66 17.48 3.81
N ARG A 280 -38.71 16.54 4.77
CA ARG A 280 -37.84 16.54 5.95
C ARG A 280 -36.37 16.51 5.53
N GLU A 281 -35.98 15.60 4.64
CA GLU A 281 -34.61 15.54 4.13
C GLU A 281 -34.18 16.84 3.43
N GLU A 282 -35.02 17.42 2.57
CA GLU A 282 -34.72 18.71 1.92
C GLU A 282 -34.51 19.85 2.93
N ILE A 283 -35.31 19.91 3.99
CA ILE A 283 -35.17 20.90 5.07
C ILE A 283 -33.91 20.64 5.88
N LEU A 284 -33.59 19.38 6.20
CA LEU A 284 -32.35 19.04 6.89
C LEU A 284 -31.13 19.45 6.06
N VAL A 285 -31.14 19.23 4.74
CA VAL A 285 -30.07 19.69 3.84
C VAL A 285 -29.93 21.21 3.86
N TYR A 286 -31.05 21.94 3.87
CA TYR A 286 -31.03 23.40 4.04
C TYR A 286 -30.36 23.79 5.36
N ILE A 287 -30.78 23.20 6.49
CA ILE A 287 -30.20 23.47 7.81
C ILE A 287 -28.70 23.16 7.80
N PHE A 288 -28.28 22.01 7.26
CA PHE A 288 -26.88 21.64 7.09
C PHE A 288 -26.10 22.68 6.28
N SER A 289 -26.65 23.16 5.16
CA SER A 289 -25.99 24.17 4.33
C SER A 289 -25.73 25.49 5.08
N LYS A 290 -26.57 25.84 6.06
CA LYS A 290 -26.40 27.03 6.90
C LYS A 290 -25.40 26.77 8.02
N ILE A 291 -25.61 25.71 8.80
CA ILE A 291 -24.78 25.43 9.97
C ILE A 291 -23.35 25.06 9.60
N ILE A 292 -23.10 24.35 8.49
CA ILE A 292 -21.73 24.00 8.06
C ILE A 292 -20.91 25.27 7.85
N ASN A 293 -21.51 26.33 7.32
CA ASN A 293 -20.78 27.58 7.07
C ASN A 293 -20.42 28.35 8.35
N VAL A 294 -21.21 28.19 9.41
CA VAL A 294 -21.09 28.91 10.69
C VAL A 294 -20.31 28.10 11.72
N ASP A 295 -20.70 26.84 11.93
CA ASP A 295 -20.14 25.91 12.92
C ASP A 295 -20.15 24.46 12.37
N PRO A 296 -19.08 24.05 11.65
CA PRO A 296 -18.94 22.67 11.14
C PRO A 296 -18.91 21.61 12.24
N GLN A 297 -18.43 21.94 13.44
CA GLN A 297 -18.33 20.99 14.55
C GLN A 297 -19.72 20.65 15.08
N LEU A 298 -20.59 21.64 15.16
CA LEU A 298 -21.99 21.40 15.49
C LEU A 298 -22.70 20.61 14.38
N ALA A 299 -22.37 20.83 13.10
CA ALA A 299 -22.90 20.03 12.00
C ALA A 299 -22.58 18.54 12.17
N ILE A 300 -21.33 18.20 12.54
CA ILE A 300 -20.90 16.80 12.77
C ILE A 300 -21.79 16.11 13.82
N LYS A 301 -22.15 16.81 14.91
CA LYS A 301 -22.99 16.26 15.99
C LYS A 301 -24.40 15.88 15.53
N PHE A 302 -24.87 16.45 14.42
CA PHE A 302 -26.23 16.21 13.89
C PHE A 302 -26.26 15.27 12.69
N LEU A 303 -25.11 14.77 12.22
CA LEU A 303 -25.03 13.89 11.03
C LEU A 303 -25.95 12.66 11.13
N ASP A 304 -26.10 12.10 12.32
CA ASP A 304 -26.89 10.89 12.56
C ASP A 304 -28.41 11.10 12.40
N ILE A 305 -28.88 12.35 12.30
CA ILE A 305 -30.29 12.64 11.97
C ILE A 305 -30.60 12.26 10.50
N ILE A 306 -29.60 12.25 9.63
CA ILE A 306 -29.76 11.93 8.21
C ILE A 306 -29.82 10.42 8.04
N GLN A 307 -31.01 9.91 7.72
CA GLN A 307 -31.24 8.47 7.49
C GLN A 307 -30.66 8.00 6.14
N ASN A 308 -30.65 8.87 5.12
CA ASN A 308 -30.11 8.54 3.81
C ASN A 308 -28.57 8.52 3.85
N TYR A 309 -27.98 7.33 3.74
CA TYR A 309 -26.55 7.12 3.83
C TYR A 309 -25.74 7.96 2.82
N LEU A 310 -26.12 7.95 1.54
CA LEU A 310 -25.41 8.70 0.50
C LEU A 310 -25.48 10.21 0.71
N LEU A 311 -26.63 10.71 1.19
CA LEU A 311 -26.79 12.11 1.55
C LEU A 311 -25.91 12.48 2.75
N ARG A 312 -25.88 11.62 3.78
CA ARG A 312 -25.03 11.81 4.96
C ARG A 312 -23.56 11.90 4.58
N ILE A 313 -23.09 11.03 3.69
CA ILE A 313 -21.72 11.10 3.14
C ILE A 313 -21.49 12.39 2.35
N THR A 314 -22.45 12.81 1.52
CA THR A 314 -22.33 14.08 0.77
C THR A 314 -22.18 15.28 1.72
N ILE A 315 -22.95 15.30 2.81
CA ILE A 315 -22.85 16.32 3.87
C ILE A 315 -21.47 16.26 4.54
N VAL A 316 -20.94 15.07 4.83
CA VAL A 316 -19.58 14.88 5.37
C VAL A 316 -18.51 15.48 4.46
N PHE A 317 -18.56 15.25 3.15
CA PHE A 317 -17.61 15.88 2.22
C PHE A 317 -17.71 17.40 2.20
N VAL A 318 -18.92 17.95 2.33
CA VAL A 318 -19.13 19.41 2.40
C VAL A 318 -18.59 19.97 3.73
N ILE A 319 -18.70 19.22 4.83
CA ILE A 319 -18.04 19.53 6.11
C ILE A 319 -16.52 19.51 5.94
N PHE A 320 -15.94 18.48 5.30
CA PHE A 320 -14.49 18.42 5.04
C PHE A 320 -14.02 19.63 4.26
N LYS A 321 -14.72 20.00 3.18
CA LYS A 321 -14.42 21.20 2.38
C LYS A 321 -14.32 22.44 3.27
N LYS A 322 -15.22 22.61 4.23
CA LYS A 322 -15.22 23.76 5.13
C LYS A 322 -14.10 23.69 6.18
N LEU A 323 -13.86 22.53 6.78
CA LEU A 323 -12.80 22.33 7.76
C LEU A 323 -11.40 22.54 7.16
N ILE A 324 -11.21 22.11 5.90
CA ILE A 324 -9.97 22.37 5.13
C ILE A 324 -9.73 23.87 4.97
N ILE A 325 -10.76 24.64 4.60
CA ILE A 325 -10.68 26.11 4.50
C ILE A 325 -10.33 26.75 5.85
N GLN A 326 -10.85 26.20 6.95
CA GLN A 326 -10.58 26.67 8.31
C GLN A 326 -9.23 26.20 8.89
N LYS A 327 -8.50 25.33 8.17
CA LYS A 327 -7.20 24.75 8.59
C LYS A 327 -7.24 23.97 9.92
N ASP A 328 -8.38 23.37 10.28
CA ASP A 328 -8.51 22.50 11.46
C ASP A 328 -8.10 21.06 11.11
N SER A 329 -6.79 20.80 11.02
CA SER A 329 -6.24 19.51 10.58
C SER A 329 -6.53 18.36 11.54
N THR A 330 -6.55 18.61 12.84
CA THR A 330 -6.79 17.59 13.87
C THR A 330 -8.22 17.05 13.77
N SER A 331 -9.23 17.93 13.82
CA SER A 331 -10.64 17.51 13.72
C SER A 331 -10.94 16.83 12.39
N LEU A 332 -10.35 17.36 11.31
CA LEU A 332 -10.49 16.83 9.97
C LEU A 332 -9.97 15.39 9.86
N THR A 333 -8.74 15.14 10.34
CA THR A 333 -8.13 13.81 10.29
C THR A 333 -8.89 12.80 11.15
N THR A 334 -9.32 13.19 12.35
CA THR A 334 -10.11 12.34 13.24
C THR A 334 -11.46 11.98 12.65
N LEU A 335 -12.18 12.97 12.10
CA LEU A 335 -13.47 12.74 11.45
C LEU A 335 -13.30 11.82 10.23
N LEU A 336 -12.27 12.05 9.43
CA LEU A 336 -12.04 11.30 8.20
C LEU A 336 -11.69 9.84 8.47
N LYS A 337 -10.82 9.56 9.45
CA LYS A 337 -10.55 8.19 9.93
C LYS A 337 -11.83 7.52 10.48
N LYS A 338 -12.64 8.24 11.25
CA LYS A 338 -13.92 7.73 11.76
C LYS A 338 -14.86 7.33 10.63
N VAL A 339 -15.04 8.22 9.64
CA VAL A 339 -15.94 8.00 8.50
C VAL A 339 -15.45 6.83 7.66
N ILE A 340 -14.15 6.72 7.37
CA ILE A 340 -13.59 5.59 6.63
C ILE A 340 -13.85 4.27 7.37
N ASN A 341 -13.61 4.22 8.68
CA ASN A 341 -13.85 3.01 9.46
C ASN A 341 -15.33 2.62 9.52
N GLU A 342 -16.24 3.59 9.64
CA GLU A 342 -17.69 3.35 9.55
C GLU A 342 -18.07 2.84 8.16
N PHE A 343 -17.49 3.42 7.10
CA PHE A 343 -17.71 3.01 5.71
C PHE A 343 -17.28 1.56 5.49
N LEU A 344 -16.06 1.19 5.91
CA LEU A 344 -15.50 -0.16 5.80
C LEU A 344 -16.26 -1.20 6.64
N SER A 345 -16.86 -0.78 7.76
CA SER A 345 -17.66 -1.65 8.63
C SER A 345 -19.09 -1.86 8.12
N SER A 346 -19.55 -1.02 7.19
CA SER A 346 -20.91 -1.08 6.65
C SER A 346 -21.07 -2.15 5.57
N GLU A 347 -22.29 -2.68 5.43
CA GLU A 347 -22.63 -3.62 4.34
C GLU A 347 -22.50 -2.98 2.94
N HIS A 348 -22.39 -1.64 2.86
CA HIS A 348 -22.38 -0.89 1.61
C HIS A 348 -21.13 -1.09 0.73
N VAL A 349 -20.05 -1.65 1.29
CA VAL A 349 -18.80 -2.00 0.56
C VAL A 349 -18.73 -3.50 0.26
N ARG A 350 -19.63 -4.30 0.84
CA ARG A 350 -19.71 -5.74 0.61
C ARG A 350 -20.49 -6.02 -0.67
N SER A 351 -19.91 -5.72 -1.82
CA SER A 351 -20.35 -6.38 -3.05
C SER A 351 -19.77 -7.78 -3.04
N GLU A 352 -20.65 -8.78 -3.17
CA GLU A 352 -20.29 -10.12 -3.61
C GLU A 352 -19.35 -9.99 -4.82
N GLU A 353 -18.29 -10.79 -4.81
CA GLU A 353 -17.10 -10.70 -5.66
C GLU A 353 -17.40 -10.24 -7.10
N LYS A 354 -16.91 -9.03 -7.47
CA LYS A 354 -16.47 -8.56 -8.81
C LYS A 354 -17.06 -7.25 -9.37
N GLU A 355 -18.05 -6.61 -8.76
CA GLU A 355 -18.58 -5.33 -9.28
C GLU A 355 -18.12 -4.10 -8.46
N TYR A 356 -16.81 -3.79 -8.54
CA TYR A 356 -16.22 -2.57 -7.96
C TYR A 356 -16.53 -1.29 -8.77
N ASN A 357 -17.44 -1.35 -9.74
CA ASN A 357 -17.94 -0.20 -10.51
C ASN A 357 -19.19 0.39 -9.85
N ASN A 358 -19.10 0.72 -8.57
CA ASN A 358 -20.23 1.29 -7.83
C ASN A 358 -19.82 2.58 -7.10
N LYS A 359 -20.81 3.44 -6.88
CA LYS A 359 -20.62 4.76 -6.25
C LYS A 359 -20.02 4.65 -4.83
N ASN A 360 -20.27 3.56 -4.11
CA ASN A 360 -19.74 3.38 -2.76
C ASN A 360 -18.22 3.13 -2.80
N TYR A 361 -17.74 2.35 -3.77
CA TYR A 361 -16.31 2.15 -3.98
C TYR A 361 -15.60 3.46 -4.34
N ASP A 362 -16.19 4.27 -5.24
CA ASP A 362 -15.64 5.59 -5.57
C ASP A 362 -15.55 6.52 -4.36
N ILE A 363 -16.57 6.50 -3.49
CA ILE A 363 -16.57 7.23 -2.22
C ILE A 363 -15.44 6.76 -1.31
N LEU A 364 -15.25 5.45 -1.15
CA LEU A 364 -14.17 4.90 -0.32
C LEU A 364 -12.80 5.34 -0.84
N ARG A 365 -12.59 5.24 -2.15
CA ARG A 365 -11.35 5.68 -2.80
C ARG A 365 -11.10 7.16 -2.56
N ASP A 366 -12.13 7.99 -2.78
CA ASP A 366 -12.07 9.44 -2.54
C ASP A 366 -11.74 9.75 -1.07
N LEU A 367 -12.32 9.03 -0.11
CA LEU A 367 -12.02 9.21 1.32
C LEU A 367 -10.57 8.84 1.67
N ILE A 368 -10.08 7.69 1.19
CA ILE A 368 -8.71 7.23 1.46
C ILE A 368 -7.69 8.17 0.82
N LEU A 369 -7.95 8.64 -0.39
CA LEU A 369 -7.08 9.59 -1.08
C LEU A 369 -7.10 10.97 -0.38
N LEU A 370 -8.27 11.41 0.07
CA LEU A 370 -8.41 12.64 0.85
C LEU A 370 -7.61 12.55 2.18
N LEU A 371 -7.56 11.39 2.83
CA LEU A 371 -6.69 11.17 4.00
C LEU A 371 -5.21 11.36 3.66
N ALA A 372 -4.78 10.86 2.50
CA ALA A 372 -3.39 10.92 2.09
C ALA A 372 -2.94 12.35 1.83
N GLU A 373 -3.83 13.19 1.28
CA GLU A 373 -3.55 14.61 1.04
C GLU A 373 -3.60 15.46 2.30
N ILE A 374 -4.47 15.14 3.27
CA ILE A 374 -4.64 15.93 4.49
C ILE A 374 -3.59 15.59 5.56
N ASP A 375 -3.28 14.30 5.73
CA ASP A 375 -2.36 13.80 6.75
C ASP A 375 -1.03 13.40 6.10
N LYS A 376 -1.00 12.22 5.47
CA LYS A 376 0.12 11.70 4.67
C LYS A 376 -0.26 10.37 4.01
N PRO A 377 0.38 9.96 2.90
CA PRO A 377 0.09 8.69 2.23
C PRO A 377 0.21 7.47 3.15
N ASN A 378 1.14 7.50 4.11
CA ASN A 378 1.30 6.43 5.10
C ASN A 378 0.04 6.20 5.97
N SER A 379 -0.72 7.25 6.29
CA SER A 379 -1.96 7.10 7.05
C SER A 379 -3.02 6.36 6.25
N SER A 380 -3.09 6.59 4.95
CA SER A 380 -3.95 5.85 4.02
C SER A 380 -3.48 4.41 3.84
N HIS A 381 -2.18 4.19 3.72
CA HIS A 381 -1.61 2.84 3.65
C HIS A 381 -1.98 1.99 4.88
N ILE A 382 -1.87 2.54 6.09
CA ILE A 382 -2.28 1.84 7.33
C ILE A 382 -3.76 1.43 7.29
N ILE A 383 -4.64 2.30 6.77
CA ILE A 383 -6.06 1.97 6.61
C ILE A 383 -6.25 0.85 5.59
N ILE A 384 -5.59 0.93 4.43
CA ILE A 384 -5.66 -0.10 3.39
C ILE A 384 -5.20 -1.45 3.95
N GLU A 385 -4.09 -1.47 4.71
CA GLU A 385 -3.56 -2.67 5.33
C GLU A 385 -4.53 -3.31 6.34
N ALA A 386 -5.33 -2.49 7.03
CA ALA A 386 -6.32 -2.91 8.00
C ALA A 386 -7.64 -3.45 7.39
N ILE A 387 -7.84 -3.33 6.08
CA ILE A 387 -9.02 -3.87 5.40
C ILE A 387 -9.02 -5.40 5.49
N SER A 388 -10.03 -5.98 6.14
CA SER A 388 -10.11 -7.44 6.34
C SER A 388 -10.45 -8.24 5.08
N ASN A 389 -11.14 -7.63 4.11
CA ASN A 389 -11.45 -8.26 2.82
C ASN A 389 -10.25 -8.12 1.87
N GLN A 390 -9.58 -9.25 1.59
CA GLN A 390 -8.37 -9.28 0.77
C GLN A 390 -8.59 -8.74 -0.66
N SER A 391 -9.71 -9.09 -1.31
CA SER A 391 -9.99 -8.64 -2.67
C SER A 391 -10.21 -7.13 -2.75
N LEU A 392 -10.94 -6.56 -1.77
CA LEU A 392 -11.10 -5.12 -1.65
C LEU A 392 -9.76 -4.42 -1.37
N LYS A 393 -8.96 -4.97 -0.44
CA LYS A 393 -7.64 -4.44 -0.10
C LYS A 393 -6.73 -4.34 -1.34
N GLU A 394 -6.62 -5.44 -2.09
CA GLU A 394 -5.83 -5.50 -3.31
C GLU A 394 -6.35 -4.51 -4.36
N LYS A 395 -7.67 -4.42 -4.53
CA LYS A 395 -8.29 -3.50 -5.49
C LYS A 395 -8.06 -2.04 -5.15
N VAL A 396 -8.24 -1.65 -3.89
CA VAL A 396 -7.97 -0.28 -3.42
C VAL A 396 -6.47 0.04 -3.55
N ALA A 397 -5.59 -0.87 -3.17
CA ALA A 397 -4.14 -0.68 -3.26
C ALA A 397 -3.69 -0.50 -4.72
N LEU A 398 -4.28 -1.26 -5.65
CA LEU A 398 -4.01 -1.15 -7.08
C LEU A 398 -4.50 0.17 -7.66
N ASP A 399 -5.76 0.55 -7.38
CA ASP A 399 -6.37 1.76 -7.95
C ASP A 399 -5.77 3.06 -7.41
N LEU A 400 -5.21 3.01 -6.19
CA LEU A 400 -4.51 4.14 -5.56
C LEU A 400 -2.99 4.04 -5.70
N PHE A 401 -2.48 3.16 -6.57
CA PHE A 401 -1.06 2.85 -6.58
C PHE A 401 -0.20 4.07 -6.91
N ASP A 402 -0.53 4.74 -8.02
CA ASP A 402 0.24 5.89 -8.51
C ASP A 402 0.19 7.08 -7.54
N ASP A 403 -0.88 7.16 -6.75
CA ASP A 403 -1.08 8.21 -5.75
C ASP A 403 -0.31 7.94 -4.46
N LEU A 404 -0.28 6.69 -3.98
CA LEU A 404 0.23 6.36 -2.64
C LEU A 404 1.61 5.70 -2.63
N TYR A 405 1.99 5.02 -3.71
CA TYR A 405 3.20 4.20 -3.75
C TYR A 405 4.12 4.61 -4.89
N GLU A 406 5.39 4.26 -4.72
CA GLU A 406 6.43 4.37 -5.73
C GLU A 406 7.27 3.10 -5.75
N LEU A 407 7.81 2.77 -6.93
CA LEU A 407 8.78 1.69 -7.08
C LEU A 407 10.17 2.29 -7.02
N VAL A 408 10.94 1.91 -6.01
CA VAL A 408 12.33 2.34 -5.86
C VAL A 408 13.28 1.15 -5.98
N ASP A 409 14.45 1.41 -6.54
CA ASP A 409 15.53 0.42 -6.57
C ASP A 409 16.19 0.37 -5.18
N GLU A 410 16.17 -0.81 -4.55
CA GLU A 410 16.90 -1.09 -3.32
C GLU A 410 18.09 -2.00 -3.64
N ILE A 411 19.27 -1.64 -3.13
CA ILE A 411 20.47 -2.47 -3.23
C ILE A 411 20.46 -3.44 -2.04
N ARG A 412 20.48 -4.74 -2.35
CA ARG A 412 20.61 -5.81 -1.36
C ARG A 412 21.87 -6.62 -1.60
N THR A 413 22.35 -7.26 -0.54
CA THR A 413 23.53 -8.12 -0.58
C THR A 413 23.14 -9.57 -0.29
N LYS A 414 23.73 -10.51 -1.02
CA LYS A 414 23.70 -11.95 -0.68
C LYS A 414 25.09 -12.54 -0.75
N ILE A 415 25.33 -13.62 -0.02
CA ILE A 415 26.58 -14.38 -0.07
C ILE A 415 26.36 -15.61 -0.94
N GLU A 416 27.17 -15.79 -1.98
CA GLU A 416 27.13 -16.96 -2.85
C GLU A 416 28.45 -17.75 -2.76
N PRO A 417 28.42 -19.04 -2.37
CA PRO A 417 29.61 -19.87 -2.37
C PRO A 417 29.99 -20.28 -3.80
N THR A 418 31.28 -20.17 -4.14
CA THR A 418 31.86 -20.64 -5.40
C THR A 418 32.99 -21.61 -5.09
N GLN A 419 32.85 -22.88 -5.51
CA GLN A 419 33.89 -23.88 -5.27
C GLN A 419 35.17 -23.58 -6.08
N ILE A 420 36.30 -23.43 -5.38
CA ILE A 420 37.61 -23.18 -5.98
C ILE A 420 38.37 -24.50 -6.19
N ILE A 421 38.38 -25.36 -5.16
CA ILE A 421 39.15 -26.61 -5.15
C ILE A 421 38.29 -27.74 -4.59
N SER A 422 38.42 -28.93 -5.18
CA SER A 422 37.94 -30.19 -4.61
C SER A 422 39.06 -31.22 -4.72
N GLN A 423 39.43 -31.84 -3.61
CA GLN A 423 40.40 -32.94 -3.62
C GLN A 423 39.81 -34.16 -2.93
N TYR A 424 40.06 -35.32 -3.52
CA TYR A 424 39.54 -36.60 -3.06
C TYR A 424 40.71 -37.51 -2.72
N TYR A 425 40.63 -38.16 -1.57
CA TYR A 425 41.59 -39.15 -1.11
C TYR A 425 40.86 -40.47 -0.92
N TYR A 426 41.37 -41.53 -1.56
CA TYR A 426 40.87 -42.88 -1.36
C TYR A 426 41.81 -43.63 -0.42
N LEU A 427 41.30 -44.01 0.74
CA LEU A 427 42.08 -44.74 1.74
C LEU A 427 41.69 -46.21 1.68
N ASN A 428 42.62 -47.07 1.25
CA ASN A 428 42.46 -48.51 1.34
C ASN A 428 43.23 -49.07 2.53
N GLN A 429 42.54 -49.81 3.40
CA GLN A 429 43.15 -50.45 4.55
C GLN A 429 43.21 -51.95 4.34
N PHE A 430 44.36 -52.44 3.90
CA PHE A 430 44.71 -53.84 4.10
C PHE A 430 45.35 -53.96 5.48
N LYS A 431 44.59 -54.34 6.51
CA LYS A 431 45.15 -54.53 7.86
C LYS A 431 45.55 -55.97 8.15
N SER A 432 45.14 -56.95 7.34
CA SER A 432 45.35 -58.37 7.63
C SER A 432 46.49 -59.05 6.87
N ASP A 433 46.87 -58.60 5.66
CA ASP A 433 47.83 -59.35 4.81
C ASP A 433 48.78 -58.44 3.99
N VAL A 434 49.32 -57.38 4.60
CA VAL A 434 50.39 -56.59 3.95
C VAL A 434 51.67 -57.41 3.98
N ASN A 435 52.01 -58.04 2.86
CA ASN A 435 53.31 -58.69 2.74
C ASN A 435 54.45 -57.65 2.80
N SER A 436 55.64 -58.07 3.21
CA SER A 436 56.79 -57.18 3.38
C SER A 436 57.19 -56.43 2.10
N LYS A 437 56.81 -56.95 0.92
CA LYS A 437 57.06 -56.30 -0.38
C LYS A 437 56.12 -55.13 -0.62
N LEU A 438 54.83 -55.24 -0.29
CA LEU A 438 53.87 -54.14 -0.34
C LEU A 438 54.21 -53.06 0.69
N GLU A 439 54.66 -53.45 1.89
CA GLU A 439 55.14 -52.50 2.88
C GLU A 439 56.38 -51.73 2.37
N GLN A 440 57.32 -52.45 1.74
CA GLN A 440 58.48 -51.84 1.12
C GLN A 440 58.10 -50.90 -0.03
N PHE A 441 57.13 -51.30 -0.87
CA PHE A 441 56.58 -50.46 -1.94
C PHE A 441 56.03 -49.13 -1.40
N ALA A 442 55.20 -49.18 -0.36
CA ALA A 442 54.64 -47.99 0.26
C ALA A 442 55.71 -47.12 0.93
N LYS A 443 56.66 -47.73 1.66
CA LYS A 443 57.72 -47.01 2.39
C LYS A 443 58.63 -46.17 1.50
N ILE A 444 58.85 -46.58 0.25
CA ILE A 444 59.67 -45.80 -0.67
C ILE A 444 58.88 -44.74 -1.44
N GLY A 445 57.58 -44.59 -1.18
CA GLY A 445 56.71 -43.62 -1.86
C GLY A 445 55.98 -44.19 -3.07
N GLY A 446 55.87 -45.52 -3.18
CA GLY A 446 55.05 -46.15 -4.20
C GLY A 446 53.57 -45.84 -4.00
N ASN A 447 52.86 -45.52 -5.09
CA ASN A 447 51.45 -45.13 -5.06
C ASN A 447 50.70 -45.70 -6.27
N ILE A 448 49.44 -46.06 -6.09
CA ILE A 448 48.64 -46.72 -7.12
C ILE A 448 47.23 -46.12 -7.10
N SER A 449 46.64 -45.91 -8.29
CA SER A 449 45.29 -45.36 -8.40
C SER A 449 44.24 -46.29 -7.79
N SER A 450 43.18 -45.69 -7.24
CA SER A 450 42.17 -46.43 -6.46
C SER A 450 41.40 -47.47 -7.28
N ASN A 451 41.23 -47.26 -8.58
CA ASN A 451 40.58 -48.21 -9.48
C ASN A 451 41.44 -49.47 -9.68
N ILE A 452 42.77 -49.32 -9.82
CA ILE A 452 43.71 -50.44 -9.94
C ILE A 452 43.70 -51.29 -8.66
N ILE A 453 43.77 -50.63 -7.51
CA ILE A 453 43.71 -51.29 -6.22
C ILE A 453 42.37 -52.03 -6.02
N SER A 454 41.28 -51.51 -6.58
CA SER A 454 39.92 -52.03 -6.36
C SER A 454 39.47 -53.11 -7.33
N GLY A 455 40.03 -53.18 -8.54
CA GLY A 455 39.54 -54.01 -9.62
C GLY A 455 40.62 -54.52 -10.58
N GLY A 456 41.90 -54.44 -10.21
CA GLY A 456 43.02 -54.80 -11.08
C GLY A 456 43.27 -53.77 -12.18
N PHE A 457 44.10 -54.12 -13.17
CA PHE A 457 44.58 -53.19 -14.20
C PHE A 457 43.59 -52.91 -15.35
N ASP A 458 42.28 -52.94 -15.10
CA ASP A 458 41.24 -52.69 -16.10
C ASP A 458 41.05 -51.19 -16.38
N CYS A 459 42.03 -50.58 -17.05
CA CYS A 459 41.96 -49.18 -17.50
C CYS A 459 42.39 -49.03 -18.96
N ASN A 460 41.86 -48.04 -19.70
CA ASN A 460 42.24 -47.86 -21.11
C ASN A 460 43.71 -47.45 -21.24
N ILE A 461 44.16 -46.59 -20.32
CA ILE A 461 45.52 -46.07 -20.24
C ILE A 461 46.02 -46.27 -18.81
N LEU A 462 47.22 -46.84 -18.70
CA LEU A 462 47.95 -46.95 -17.45
C LEU A 462 49.18 -46.03 -17.49
N LEU A 463 49.20 -45.02 -16.61
CA LEU A 463 50.36 -44.17 -16.40
C LEU A 463 51.34 -44.87 -15.45
N VAL A 464 52.57 -45.11 -15.88
CA VAL A 464 53.61 -45.71 -15.06
C VAL A 464 54.76 -44.73 -14.94
N SER A 465 55.22 -44.43 -13.74
CA SER A 465 56.51 -43.76 -13.54
C SER A 465 57.34 -44.57 -12.58
N LEU A 466 58.45 -45.11 -13.10
CA LEU A 466 59.43 -45.87 -12.32
C LEU A 466 60.64 -45.04 -11.89
N TYR A 467 60.61 -43.72 -12.10
CA TYR A 467 61.75 -42.84 -11.86
C TYR A 467 61.65 -42.14 -10.51
N LYS A 468 62.79 -42.00 -9.83
CA LYS A 468 62.92 -41.17 -8.64
C LYS A 468 63.24 -39.74 -9.04
N TYR A 469 62.45 -38.81 -8.53
CA TYR A 469 62.65 -37.38 -8.71
C TYR A 469 62.89 -36.69 -7.37
N ASN A 470 63.40 -35.45 -7.43
CA ASN A 470 63.51 -34.57 -6.26
C ASN A 470 62.17 -33.88 -5.90
N PHE A 471 61.10 -34.17 -6.65
CA PHE A 471 59.74 -33.70 -6.41
C PHE A 471 58.78 -34.89 -6.35
N ASN A 472 57.61 -34.69 -5.74
CA ASN A 472 56.60 -35.73 -5.62
C ASN A 472 55.58 -35.66 -6.76
N LEU A 473 55.51 -36.70 -7.59
CA LEU A 473 54.54 -36.82 -8.68
C LEU A 473 53.14 -37.24 -8.23
N PHE A 474 53.03 -37.87 -7.05
CA PHE A 474 51.77 -38.43 -6.57
C PHE A 474 50.63 -37.39 -6.52
N PRO A 475 50.79 -36.18 -5.94
CA PRO A 475 49.71 -35.21 -5.89
C PRO A 475 49.19 -34.78 -7.26
N LEU A 476 50.08 -34.59 -8.23
CA LEU A 476 49.73 -34.19 -9.60
C LEU A 476 48.92 -35.29 -10.30
N LEU A 477 49.40 -36.53 -10.22
CA LEU A 477 48.78 -37.68 -10.87
C LEU A 477 47.47 -38.07 -10.20
N ASP A 478 47.40 -38.05 -8.87
CA ASP A 478 46.18 -38.40 -8.13
C ASP A 478 45.08 -37.37 -8.33
N ARG A 479 45.42 -36.07 -8.34
CA ARG A 479 44.46 -35.00 -8.70
C ARG A 479 43.96 -35.16 -10.13
N THR A 480 44.85 -35.45 -11.08
CA THR A 480 44.48 -35.67 -12.49
C THR A 480 43.61 -36.91 -12.66
N PHE A 481 43.98 -38.01 -12.01
CA PHE A 481 43.18 -39.23 -11.96
C PHE A 481 41.79 -38.96 -11.39
N THR A 482 41.70 -38.22 -10.28
CA THR A 482 40.42 -37.90 -9.65
C THR A 482 39.50 -37.09 -10.58
N ASP A 483 40.03 -36.04 -11.19
CA ASP A 483 39.27 -35.20 -12.13
C ASP A 483 38.82 -35.99 -13.37
N LEU A 484 39.69 -36.85 -13.92
CA LEU A 484 39.35 -37.57 -15.15
C LEU A 484 38.46 -38.80 -14.88
N TYR A 485 38.76 -39.57 -13.84
CA TYR A 485 38.06 -40.81 -13.50
C TYR A 485 36.71 -40.55 -12.82
N TYR A 486 36.67 -39.74 -11.75
CA TYR A 486 35.43 -39.54 -11.00
C TYR A 486 34.54 -38.45 -11.61
N VAL A 487 35.12 -37.35 -12.08
CA VAL A 487 34.33 -36.21 -12.61
C VAL A 487 33.97 -36.44 -14.09
N GLN A 488 34.94 -36.85 -14.92
CA GLN A 488 34.72 -37.02 -16.36
C GLN A 488 34.46 -38.46 -16.80
N LYS A 489 34.42 -39.42 -15.87
CA LYS A 489 34.17 -40.85 -16.14
C LYS A 489 35.11 -41.47 -17.17
N LYS A 490 36.37 -41.01 -17.22
CA LYS A 490 37.42 -41.55 -18.10
C LYS A 490 38.11 -42.75 -17.44
N ASN A 491 38.41 -43.79 -18.22
CA ASN A 491 39.05 -44.99 -17.70
C ASN A 491 40.59 -44.89 -17.74
N LEU A 492 41.18 -44.28 -16.72
CA LEU A 492 42.62 -44.06 -16.53
C LEU A 492 43.08 -44.73 -15.23
N GLY A 493 44.30 -45.25 -15.19
CA GLY A 493 44.96 -45.65 -13.94
C GLY A 493 46.38 -45.11 -13.87
N TYR A 494 46.97 -45.07 -12.66
CA TYR A 494 48.39 -44.76 -12.48
C TYR A 494 49.07 -45.74 -11.51
N PHE A 495 50.36 -45.95 -11.74
CA PHE A 495 51.23 -46.78 -10.92
C PHE A 495 52.59 -46.08 -10.78
N LEU A 496 52.93 -45.70 -9.56
CA LEU A 496 54.13 -44.95 -9.20
C LEU A 496 55.04 -45.78 -8.34
N TYR A 497 56.32 -45.81 -8.69
CA TYR A 497 57.35 -46.42 -7.87
C TYR A 497 58.70 -45.73 -8.11
N PRO A 498 59.21 -44.94 -7.18
CA PRO A 498 60.44 -44.18 -7.40
C PRO A 498 61.69 -45.08 -7.26
N CYS A 499 62.08 -45.77 -8.35
CA CYS A 499 63.29 -46.59 -8.36
C CYS A 499 64.52 -45.73 -8.08
N SER A 500 65.38 -46.19 -7.18
CA SER A 500 66.66 -45.53 -6.89
C SER A 500 67.78 -46.01 -7.81
N ASN A 501 67.70 -47.24 -8.34
CA ASN A 501 68.81 -47.87 -9.07
C ASN A 501 68.40 -48.50 -10.42
N TYR A 502 67.67 -47.77 -11.26
CA TYR A 502 67.25 -48.25 -12.59
C TYR A 502 66.62 -49.65 -12.60
N LEU A 503 65.81 -49.93 -11.57
CA LEU A 503 65.13 -51.20 -11.36
C LEU A 503 66.11 -52.38 -11.24
N ASP A 504 66.84 -52.39 -10.13
CA ASP A 504 67.65 -53.55 -9.75
C ASP A 504 66.77 -54.79 -9.48
N GLU A 505 67.37 -55.97 -9.31
CA GLU A 505 66.62 -57.22 -9.10
C GLU A 505 65.73 -57.18 -7.85
N ARG A 506 66.14 -56.44 -6.80
CA ARG A 506 65.35 -56.30 -5.57
C ARG A 506 64.13 -55.41 -5.81
N GLU A 507 64.32 -54.26 -6.45
CA GLU A 507 63.25 -53.34 -6.83
C GLU A 507 62.26 -54.02 -7.80
N PHE A 508 62.77 -54.75 -8.78
CA PHE A 508 61.95 -55.56 -9.70
C PHE A 508 61.09 -56.57 -8.95
N ASN A 509 61.68 -57.31 -8.01
CA ASN A 509 60.94 -58.30 -7.22
C ASN A 509 59.88 -57.66 -6.30
N VAL A 510 60.12 -56.44 -5.79
CA VAL A 510 59.11 -55.68 -5.03
C VAL A 510 57.95 -55.26 -5.94
N LEU A 511 58.24 -54.74 -7.12
CA LEU A 511 57.23 -54.35 -8.10
C LEU A 511 56.40 -55.55 -8.55
N LYS A 512 57.06 -56.63 -8.95
CA LYS A 512 56.40 -57.86 -9.40
C LYS A 512 55.47 -58.41 -8.32
N ALA A 513 55.96 -58.55 -7.09
CA ALA A 513 55.14 -59.01 -5.96
C ALA A 513 53.95 -58.07 -5.69
N THR A 514 54.12 -56.76 -5.83
CA THR A 514 53.04 -55.77 -5.67
C THR A 514 51.97 -55.95 -6.74
N ILE A 515 52.38 -56.03 -8.01
CA ILE A 515 51.48 -56.23 -9.16
C ILE A 515 50.76 -57.58 -9.06
N ASP A 516 51.47 -58.66 -8.72
CA ASP A 516 50.89 -59.99 -8.53
C ASP A 516 49.84 -59.97 -7.41
N THR A 517 50.14 -59.29 -6.30
CA THR A 517 49.19 -59.17 -5.17
C THR A 517 47.92 -58.44 -5.57
N ILE A 518 48.04 -57.34 -6.33
CA ILE A 518 46.89 -56.54 -6.78
C ILE A 518 46.08 -57.30 -7.85
N SER A 519 46.76 -57.97 -8.78
CA SER A 519 46.13 -58.69 -9.89
C SER A 519 45.35 -59.91 -9.41
N ASN A 520 45.82 -60.59 -8.35
CA ASN A 520 45.15 -61.77 -7.79
C ASN A 520 43.89 -61.44 -6.94
N GLN A 521 43.61 -60.17 -6.65
CA GLN A 521 42.46 -59.75 -5.85
C GLN A 521 41.16 -59.54 -6.66
N GLY A 522 41.21 -59.60 -8.00
CA GLY A 522 40.05 -59.50 -8.89
C GLY A 522 39.74 -60.82 -9.59
N ALA A 523 38.53 -61.36 -9.41
CA ALA A 523 38.10 -62.67 -9.94
C ALA A 523 37.85 -62.72 -11.47
N SER A 524 38.33 -61.75 -12.24
CA SER A 524 38.30 -61.79 -13.69
C SER A 524 39.69 -61.51 -14.24
N GLN A 525 40.22 -62.43 -15.05
CA GLN A 525 41.28 -62.12 -16.01
C GLN A 525 40.73 -61.11 -17.03
N THR A 526 40.60 -59.85 -16.62
CA THR A 526 40.15 -58.75 -17.48
C THR A 526 41.36 -58.00 -18.01
N SER A 527 41.25 -57.65 -19.29
CA SER A 527 42.25 -57.01 -20.14
C SER A 527 43.14 -56.00 -19.42
N ILE A 528 44.44 -56.28 -19.38
CA ILE A 528 45.45 -55.26 -19.06
C ILE A 528 45.30 -54.13 -20.07
N SER A 529 45.53 -52.90 -19.61
CA SER A 529 45.37 -51.68 -20.39
C SER A 529 45.84 -51.77 -21.83
N LYS A 530 45.10 -51.13 -22.74
CA LYS A 530 45.46 -51.09 -24.16
C LYS A 530 46.76 -50.34 -24.40
N ILE A 531 47.04 -49.32 -23.58
CA ILE A 531 48.24 -48.49 -23.66
C ILE A 531 48.83 -48.28 -22.27
N LEU A 532 50.14 -48.53 -22.14
CA LEU A 532 50.94 -48.16 -20.97
C LEU A 532 51.81 -46.95 -21.35
N LEU A 533 51.62 -45.85 -20.65
CA LEU A 533 52.43 -44.64 -20.80
C LEU A 533 53.51 -44.64 -19.71
N ASN A 534 54.75 -44.92 -20.09
CA ASN A 534 55.90 -44.78 -19.21
C ASN A 534 56.28 -43.30 -19.14
N LEU A 535 55.92 -42.65 -18.05
CA LEU A 535 56.13 -41.23 -17.78
C LEU A 535 57.54 -40.98 -17.29
N ASP A 536 58.22 -40.06 -17.97
CA ASP A 536 59.50 -39.48 -17.55
C ASP A 536 59.39 -37.95 -17.57
N PHE A 537 60.26 -37.26 -16.84
CA PHE A 537 60.29 -35.80 -16.83
C PHE A 537 61.69 -35.24 -17.07
N ILE A 538 61.76 -34.23 -17.93
CA ILE A 538 62.98 -33.46 -18.21
C ILE A 538 62.89 -32.05 -17.61
N PRO A 539 64.05 -31.40 -17.33
CA PRO A 539 64.08 -30.01 -16.89
C PRO A 539 63.34 -29.04 -17.82
N TYR A 540 63.08 -27.84 -17.33
CA TYR A 540 62.45 -26.76 -18.12
C TYR A 540 63.21 -26.49 -19.41
N VAL A 541 62.46 -26.36 -20.50
CA VAL A 541 62.98 -26.07 -21.85
C VAL A 541 62.41 -24.79 -22.44
N GLY A 542 61.60 -24.05 -21.66
CA GLY A 542 61.05 -22.73 -21.99
C GLY A 542 59.59 -22.78 -22.44
N ASN A 543 59.23 -23.82 -23.21
CA ASN A 543 57.85 -24.14 -23.57
C ASN A 543 57.49 -25.54 -23.02
N PRO A 544 56.23 -25.76 -22.59
CA PRO A 544 55.77 -27.10 -22.26
C PRO A 544 56.02 -28.05 -23.44
N THR A 545 56.81 -29.10 -23.20
CA THR A 545 57.27 -30.02 -24.24
C THR A 545 56.86 -31.45 -23.93
N ILE A 546 56.37 -32.15 -24.95
CA ILE A 546 56.04 -33.58 -24.93
C ILE A 546 56.95 -34.29 -25.94
N ILE A 547 57.74 -35.24 -25.47
CA ILE A 547 58.49 -36.16 -26.34
C ILE A 547 57.84 -37.53 -26.26
N ILE A 548 57.46 -38.07 -27.42
CA ILE A 548 56.80 -39.37 -27.53
C ILE A 548 57.75 -40.33 -28.22
N ALA A 549 58.09 -41.45 -27.56
CA ALA A 549 58.87 -42.53 -28.15
C ALA A 549 58.04 -43.82 -28.21
N THR A 550 57.60 -44.17 -29.42
CA THR A 550 56.77 -45.34 -29.74
C THR A 550 56.86 -45.71 -31.23
N THR A 551 56.06 -46.66 -31.72
CA THR A 551 55.96 -47.01 -33.14
C THR A 551 55.28 -45.89 -33.94
N GLU A 552 55.59 -45.77 -35.24
CA GLU A 552 55.13 -44.63 -36.06
C GLU A 552 53.60 -44.51 -36.14
N ASP A 553 52.90 -45.64 -36.23
CA ASP A 553 51.43 -45.71 -36.25
C ASP A 553 50.81 -45.13 -34.97
N ILE A 554 51.38 -45.46 -33.81
CA ILE A 554 50.91 -44.96 -32.52
C ILE A 554 51.28 -43.48 -32.38
N PHE A 555 52.50 -43.11 -32.76
CA PHE A 555 52.97 -41.72 -32.67
C PHE A 555 52.06 -40.76 -33.42
N HIS A 556 51.73 -41.04 -34.68
CA HIS A 556 50.88 -40.16 -35.49
C HIS A 556 49.50 -39.97 -34.86
N ASN A 557 48.89 -41.04 -34.36
CA ASN A 557 47.60 -40.97 -33.66
C ASN A 557 47.66 -40.09 -32.41
N LEU A 558 48.67 -40.30 -31.55
CA LEU A 558 48.83 -39.50 -30.34
C LEU A 558 49.16 -38.04 -30.63
N LYS A 559 50.05 -37.78 -31.60
CA LYS A 559 50.41 -36.43 -32.02
C LYS A 559 49.20 -35.66 -32.51
N ASP A 560 48.36 -36.26 -33.35
CA ASP A 560 47.17 -35.59 -33.89
C ASP A 560 46.18 -35.23 -32.78
N LYS A 561 45.97 -36.13 -31.81
CA LYS A 561 45.11 -35.88 -30.64
C LYS A 561 45.65 -34.74 -29.77
N LEU A 562 46.93 -34.80 -29.42
CA LEU A 562 47.58 -33.79 -28.58
C LEU A 562 47.63 -32.43 -29.28
N THR A 563 47.96 -32.40 -30.57
CA THR A 563 48.04 -31.14 -31.35
C THR A 563 46.68 -30.46 -31.43
N LYS A 564 45.60 -31.18 -31.74
CA LYS A 564 44.24 -30.62 -31.79
C LYS A 564 43.80 -30.01 -30.45
N CYS A 565 44.28 -30.58 -29.36
CA CYS A 565 43.81 -30.28 -28.02
C CYS A 565 44.66 -29.18 -27.35
N LEU A 566 45.98 -29.16 -27.58
CA LEU A 566 46.94 -28.31 -26.86
C LEU A 566 47.46 -27.11 -27.66
N ASN A 567 47.21 -27.03 -28.98
CA ASN A 567 47.78 -25.96 -29.83
C ASN A 567 47.38 -24.54 -29.40
N PRO A 568 48.26 -23.52 -29.56
CA PRO A 568 49.69 -23.56 -29.91
C PRO A 568 50.64 -23.53 -28.68
N LYS A 569 50.21 -24.07 -27.53
CA LYS A 569 50.93 -23.87 -26.25
C LYS A 569 51.99 -24.92 -25.92
N VAL A 570 52.13 -25.97 -26.73
CA VAL A 570 52.92 -27.16 -26.37
C VAL A 570 53.70 -27.68 -27.57
N ASP A 571 55.01 -27.89 -27.39
CA ASP A 571 55.89 -28.48 -28.39
C ASP A 571 55.82 -30.01 -28.32
N ILE A 572 55.66 -30.69 -29.46
CA ILE A 572 55.48 -32.16 -29.53
C ILE A 572 56.50 -32.78 -30.49
N PHE A 573 57.39 -33.62 -29.96
CA PHE A 573 58.48 -34.27 -30.69
C PHE A 573 58.31 -35.79 -30.78
N ASN A 574 58.80 -36.37 -31.89
CA ASN A 574 58.96 -37.81 -32.06
C ASN A 574 60.41 -38.18 -31.79
N GLU A 575 60.65 -39.12 -30.87
CA GLU A 575 61.98 -39.67 -30.66
C GLU A 575 62.01 -41.16 -31.00
N LYS A 576 62.62 -41.49 -32.15
CA LYS A 576 62.59 -42.85 -32.71
C LYS A 576 63.66 -43.77 -32.10
N ASN A 577 64.69 -43.21 -31.47
CA ASN A 577 65.94 -43.93 -31.16
C ASN A 577 66.22 -44.13 -29.67
N PHE A 578 65.64 -43.32 -28.77
CA PHE A 578 66.02 -43.38 -27.35
C PHE A 578 65.62 -44.66 -26.60
N PHE A 579 64.61 -45.43 -27.07
CA PHE A 579 64.03 -46.52 -26.26
C PHE A 579 63.59 -47.79 -27.01
N LYS A 580 64.04 -48.02 -28.26
CA LYS A 580 63.82 -49.32 -28.92
C LYS A 580 64.77 -50.37 -28.33
N GLY A 581 64.27 -51.19 -27.41
CA GLY A 581 64.97 -52.40 -26.93
C GLY A 581 65.95 -52.19 -25.77
N GLY A 582 65.54 -51.48 -24.70
CA GLY A 582 66.32 -51.34 -23.47
C GLY A 582 65.73 -52.10 -22.26
N LYS A 583 66.54 -52.28 -21.21
CA LYS A 583 66.18 -53.00 -19.98
C LYS A 583 64.88 -52.50 -19.33
N ALA A 584 64.61 -51.19 -19.34
CA ALA A 584 63.37 -50.62 -18.81
C ALA A 584 62.12 -51.10 -19.58
N PHE A 585 62.20 -51.15 -20.91
CA PHE A 585 61.12 -51.65 -21.76
C PHE A 585 60.87 -53.15 -21.55
N GLU A 586 61.94 -53.94 -21.46
CA GLU A 586 61.86 -55.38 -21.15
C GLU A 586 61.25 -55.62 -19.77
N ASN A 587 61.68 -54.85 -18.76
CA ASN A 587 61.15 -54.93 -17.41
C ASN A 587 59.66 -54.56 -17.37
N LEU A 588 59.23 -53.50 -18.05
CA LEU A 588 57.80 -53.14 -18.14
C LEU A 588 56.98 -54.25 -18.83
N ARG A 589 57.49 -54.87 -19.89
CA ARG A 589 56.84 -56.04 -20.51
C ARG A 589 56.74 -57.25 -19.58
N GLN A 590 57.75 -57.48 -18.75
CA GLN A 590 57.74 -58.56 -17.77
C GLN A 590 56.78 -58.28 -16.60
N LEU A 591 56.70 -57.04 -16.14
CA LEU A 591 55.80 -56.61 -15.06
C LEU A 591 54.33 -56.60 -15.50
N PHE A 592 54.06 -56.29 -16.77
CA PHE A 592 52.71 -56.23 -17.33
C PHE A 592 52.57 -57.16 -18.56
N PRO A 593 52.51 -58.50 -18.35
CA PRO A 593 52.53 -59.46 -19.45
C PRO A 593 51.16 -59.53 -20.14
N HIS A 594 50.95 -58.72 -21.19
CA HIS A 594 49.77 -58.80 -22.05
C HIS A 594 50.15 -58.70 -23.53
N LYS A 595 49.58 -59.60 -24.34
CA LYS A 595 49.94 -59.75 -25.77
C LYS A 595 49.67 -58.49 -26.59
N ASP A 596 48.60 -57.75 -26.25
CA ASP A 596 48.17 -56.55 -26.97
C ASP A 596 48.60 -55.23 -26.31
N LEU A 597 49.47 -55.27 -25.29
CA LEU A 597 49.92 -54.07 -24.58
C LEU A 597 50.83 -53.21 -25.45
N LYS A 598 50.43 -51.96 -25.68
CA LYS A 598 51.25 -50.94 -26.36
C LYS A 598 51.97 -50.09 -25.31
N ILE A 599 53.30 -50.18 -25.26
CA ILE A 599 54.12 -49.33 -24.39
C ILE A 599 54.54 -48.08 -25.16
N VAL A 600 54.29 -46.91 -24.58
CA VAL A 600 54.64 -45.60 -25.10
C VAL A 600 55.46 -44.89 -24.03
N ASN A 601 56.68 -44.46 -24.33
CA ASN A 601 57.41 -43.58 -23.42
C ASN A 601 56.96 -42.14 -23.69
N LEU A 602 56.52 -41.47 -22.64
CA LEU A 602 56.00 -40.11 -22.69
C LEU A 602 56.84 -39.25 -21.74
N ILE A 603 57.72 -38.44 -22.31
CA ILE A 603 58.61 -37.57 -21.56
C ILE A 603 58.01 -36.16 -21.57
N LEU A 604 57.84 -35.58 -20.39
CA LEU A 604 57.23 -34.27 -20.21
C LEU A 604 58.25 -33.30 -19.61
N SER A 605 58.25 -32.05 -20.04
CA SER A 605 59.08 -31.04 -19.38
C SER A 605 58.46 -30.57 -18.05
N TYR A 606 59.26 -30.04 -17.13
CA TYR A 606 58.78 -29.62 -15.80
C TYR A 606 57.71 -28.52 -15.81
N GLU A 607 57.50 -27.81 -16.92
CA GLU A 607 56.38 -26.88 -17.12
C GLU A 607 55.02 -27.57 -16.85
N PHE A 608 54.90 -28.86 -17.17
CA PHE A 608 53.69 -29.66 -16.90
C PHE A 608 53.44 -29.91 -15.41
N ILE A 609 54.47 -29.81 -14.56
CA ILE A 609 54.32 -29.97 -13.11
C ILE A 609 53.69 -28.70 -12.51
N ASN A 610 54.07 -27.54 -13.04
CA ASN A 610 53.60 -26.24 -12.54
C ASN A 610 52.26 -25.81 -13.10
N ASP A 611 51.90 -26.27 -14.30
CA ASP A 611 50.60 -25.98 -14.92
C ASP A 611 49.71 -27.23 -14.93
N TYR A 612 48.94 -27.36 -13.85
CA TYR A 612 47.99 -28.45 -13.67
C TYR A 612 46.97 -28.54 -14.82
N GLU A 613 46.48 -27.41 -15.32
CA GLU A 613 45.45 -27.41 -16.36
C GLU A 613 46.02 -27.90 -17.69
N ILE A 614 47.25 -27.52 -18.03
CA ILE A 614 47.95 -28.05 -19.21
C ILE A 614 48.19 -29.56 -19.07
N PHE A 615 48.64 -30.04 -17.90
CA PHE A 615 48.86 -31.46 -17.64
C PHE A 615 47.57 -32.28 -17.71
N LYS A 616 46.53 -31.86 -16.99
CA LYS A 616 45.20 -32.49 -17.01
C LYS A 616 44.64 -32.53 -18.42
N LYS A 617 44.75 -31.42 -19.16
CA LYS A 617 44.30 -31.36 -20.54
C LYS A 617 45.05 -32.38 -21.38
N ALA A 618 46.39 -32.41 -21.33
CA ALA A 618 47.21 -33.38 -22.08
C ALA A 618 46.80 -34.84 -21.78
N MET A 619 46.64 -35.20 -20.50
CA MET A 619 46.19 -36.54 -20.10
C MET A 619 44.78 -36.85 -20.63
N ASN A 620 43.86 -35.88 -20.61
CA ASN A 620 42.52 -36.06 -21.16
C ASN A 620 42.54 -36.28 -22.68
N CYS A 621 43.37 -35.55 -23.42
CA CYS A 621 43.49 -35.70 -24.87
C CYS A 621 43.98 -37.10 -25.27
N LEU A 622 44.80 -37.73 -24.43
CA LEU A 622 45.28 -39.10 -24.65
C LEU A 622 44.18 -40.15 -24.43
N LEU A 623 43.16 -39.84 -23.61
CA LEU A 623 42.06 -40.74 -23.23
C LEU A 623 40.86 -40.71 -24.19
N ILE A 624 40.77 -39.73 -25.09
CA ILE A 624 39.82 -39.64 -26.21
C ILE A 624 40.43 -40.40 -27.38
#